data_AF-A0A7Y0DIU7-F1
#
_entry.id   AF-A0A7Y0DIU7-F1
#
_cell.length_a   1.000
_cell.length_b   1.000
_cell.length_c   1.000
_cell.angle_alpha   90.00
_cell.angle_beta   90.00
_cell.angle_gamma   90.00
#
_symmetry.space_group_name_H-M   'P 1'
#
loop_
_entity.id
_entity.type
_entity.pdbx_description
1 polymer ?
#
loop_
_entity_poly.entity_id
_entity_poly.type
_entity_poly.pdbx_seq_one_letter_code
_entity_poly.pdbx_strand_id
1 'polypeptide(L)'
;MPITPQQLEALIQEVELEDPIDFADLPFEEAELRALVANHLCEMTAAMNGFSHEDRHLALLAVAAKLVLENLVLHIQLLRQQGVPISDSAETLLQRLRDRK
;
A
#
# COMPACT_ATOMS: atom_id res chain seq x y z
N MET A 1 19.30 -4.51 13.95
CA MET A 1 18.58 -3.42 14.63
C MET A 1 17.26 -3.21 13.92
N PRO A 2 16.17 -2.90 14.62
CA PRO A 2 14.92 -2.53 13.96
C PRO A 2 15.11 -1.21 13.18
N ILE A 3 14.43 -1.09 12.05
CA ILE A 3 14.42 0.13 11.24
C ILE A 3 13.71 1.25 12.00
N THR A 4 14.24 2.48 11.93
CA THR A 4 13.58 3.67 12.50
C THR A 4 12.53 4.22 11.52
N PRO A 5 11.51 4.97 11.99
CA PRO A 5 10.52 5.58 11.11
C PRO A 5 11.16 6.45 10.02
N GLN A 6 12.19 7.23 10.35
CA GLN A 6 12.88 8.10 9.39
C GLN A 6 13.63 7.30 8.31
N GLN A 7 14.21 6.16 8.68
CA GLN A 7 14.84 5.26 7.69
C GLN A 7 13.79 4.60 6.81
N LEU A 8 12.64 4.23 7.36
CA LEU A 8 11.55 3.65 6.59
C LEU A 8 10.92 4.68 5.64
N GLU A 9 10.77 5.93 6.06
CA GLU A 9 10.32 7.03 5.22
C GLU A 9 11.25 7.25 4.02
N ALA A 10 12.57 7.25 4.25
CA ALA A 10 13.55 7.35 3.17
C ALA A 10 13.42 6.18 2.17
N LEU A 11 13.24 4.95 2.65
CA LEU A 11 13.02 3.79 1.78
C LEU A 11 11.70 3.88 1.00
N ILE A 12 10.63 4.41 1.61
CA ILE A 12 9.36 4.65 0.91
C ILE A 12 9.60 5.61 -0.26
N GLN A 13 10.30 6.72 -0.02
CA GLN A 13 10.63 7.69 -1.07
C GLN A 13 11.49 7.08 -2.19
N GLU A 14 12.44 6.21 -1.86
CA GLU A 14 13.24 5.50 -2.87
C GLU A 14 12.38 4.59 -3.75
N VAL A 15 11.43 3.85 -3.17
CA VAL A 15 10.51 2.99 -3.93
C VAL A 15 9.57 3.83 -4.81
N GLU A 16 9.12 4.98 -4.32
CA GLU A 16 8.27 5.91 -5.07
C GLU A 16 8.98 6.52 -6.30
N LEU A 17 10.32 6.48 -6.38
CA LEU A 17 11.03 6.88 -7.61
C LEU A 17 10.75 5.93 -8.78
N GLU A 18 10.54 4.65 -8.50
CA GLU A 18 10.22 3.64 -9.51
C GLU A 18 8.70 3.49 -9.73
N ASP A 19 7.90 3.68 -8.68
CA ASP A 19 6.43 3.59 -8.71
C ASP A 19 5.80 4.79 -7.97
N PRO A 20 5.67 5.96 -8.63
CA PRO A 20 5.16 7.17 -8.01
C PRO A 20 3.72 7.00 -7.52
N ILE A 21 3.44 7.47 -6.30
CA ILE A 21 2.09 7.55 -5.76
C ILE A 21 1.43 8.84 -6.26
N ASP A 22 0.24 8.72 -6.86
CA ASP A 22 -0.63 9.86 -7.13
C ASP A 22 -1.42 10.20 -5.87
N PHE A 23 -0.99 11.25 -5.16
CA PHE A 23 -1.69 11.77 -3.99
C PHE A 23 -2.95 12.57 -4.35
N ALA A 24 -3.23 12.78 -5.64
CA ALA A 24 -4.32 13.62 -6.13
C ALA A 24 -4.32 15.02 -5.46
N ASP A 25 -5.48 15.67 -5.37
CA ASP A 25 -5.65 16.96 -4.70
C ASP A 25 -5.98 16.80 -3.20
N LEU A 26 -5.31 15.85 -2.53
CA LEU A 26 -5.53 15.65 -1.10
C LEU A 26 -5.09 16.89 -0.31
N PRO A 27 -5.89 17.35 0.68
CA PRO A 27 -5.57 18.54 1.48
C PRO A 27 -4.55 18.24 2.60
N PHE A 28 -3.56 17.40 2.32
CA PHE A 28 -2.58 16.91 3.28
C PHE A 28 -1.16 16.99 2.71
N GLU A 29 -0.19 17.28 3.57
CA GLU A 29 1.22 17.26 3.19
C GLU A 29 1.69 15.82 2.97
N GLU A 30 2.24 15.51 1.79
CA GLU A 30 2.64 14.15 1.46
C GLU A 30 3.71 13.60 2.43
N ALA A 31 4.63 14.46 2.89
CA ALA A 31 5.65 14.08 3.87
C ALA A 31 5.02 13.66 5.21
N GLU A 32 3.95 14.33 5.65
CA GLU A 32 3.23 13.96 6.88
C GLU A 32 2.52 12.60 6.70
N LEU A 33 1.98 12.33 5.52
CA LEU A 33 1.37 11.03 5.20
C LEU A 33 2.41 9.90 5.22
N ARG A 34 3.58 10.11 4.61
CA ARG A 34 4.68 9.13 4.64
C ARG A 34 5.17 8.90 6.08
N ALA A 35 5.36 9.95 6.86
CA ALA A 35 5.76 9.86 8.26
C ALA A 35 4.72 9.10 9.10
N LEU A 36 3.43 9.36 8.90
CA LEU A 36 2.34 8.66 9.59
C LEU A 36 2.39 7.15 9.34
N VAL A 37 2.53 6.75 8.07
CA VAL A 37 2.62 5.34 7.67
C VAL A 37 3.89 4.69 8.21
N ALA A 38 5.05 5.37 8.12
CA ALA A 38 6.32 4.85 8.62
C ALA A 38 6.28 4.61 10.14
N ASN A 39 5.73 5.56 10.90
CA ASN A 39 5.55 5.40 12.35
C ASN A 39 4.64 4.19 12.67
N HIS A 40 3.51 4.08 12.00
CA HIS A 40 2.57 2.97 12.22
C HIS A 40 3.20 1.60 11.95
N LEU A 41 3.97 1.46 10.87
CA LEU A 41 4.66 0.21 10.54
C LEU A 41 5.77 -0.13 11.55
N CYS A 42 6.51 0.87 12.05
CA CYS A 42 7.48 0.68 13.12
C CYS A 42 6.82 0.23 14.44
N GLU A 43 5.65 0.77 14.79
CA GLU A 43 4.88 0.31 15.96
C GLU A 43 4.38 -1.12 15.79
N MET A 44 3.84 -1.44 14.61
CA MET A 44 3.36 -2.78 14.29
C MET A 44 4.50 -3.82 14.36
N THR A 45 5.67 -3.50 13.81
CA THR A 45 6.84 -4.39 13.90
C THR A 45 7.35 -4.54 15.33
N ALA A 46 7.33 -3.47 16.13
CA ALA A 46 7.68 -3.54 17.55
C ALA A 46 6.72 -4.44 18.36
N ALA A 47 5.43 -4.41 18.05
CA ALA A 47 4.43 -5.31 18.65
C ALA A 47 4.69 -6.79 18.32
N MET A 48 5.38 -7.08 17.22
CA MET A 48 5.75 -8.43 16.80
C MET A 48 7.11 -8.90 17.35
N ASN A 49 7.76 -8.17 18.27
CA ASN A 49 9.09 -8.54 18.78
C ASN A 49 9.16 -9.93 19.45
N GLY A 50 8.04 -10.46 19.95
CA GLY A 50 7.94 -11.81 20.54
C GLY A 50 7.71 -12.95 19.55
N PHE A 51 7.53 -12.64 18.27
CA PHE A 51 7.21 -13.63 17.24
C PHE A 51 8.50 -14.25 16.69
N SER A 52 8.42 -15.47 16.16
CA SER A 52 9.54 -16.02 15.40
C SER A 52 9.80 -15.17 14.15
N HIS A 53 10.96 -15.36 13.50
CA HIS A 53 11.23 -14.67 12.24
C HIS A 53 10.24 -15.09 11.14
N GLU A 54 9.86 -16.37 11.13
CA GLU A 54 8.89 -16.92 10.18
C GLU A 54 7.49 -16.36 10.42
N ASP A 55 7.03 -16.31 11.67
CA ASP A 55 5.71 -15.74 12.01
C ASP A 55 5.64 -14.25 11.68
N ARG A 56 6.72 -13.50 11.92
CA ARG A 56 6.82 -12.09 11.50
C ARG A 56 6.70 -11.93 10.00
N HIS A 57 7.40 -12.77 9.25
CA HIS A 57 7.34 -12.73 7.79
C HIS A 57 5.93 -13.05 7.28
N LEU A 58 5.30 -14.09 7.80
CA LEU A 58 3.91 -14.46 7.45
C LEU A 58 2.92 -13.35 7.81
N ALA A 59 3.07 -12.73 8.99
CA ALA A 59 2.23 -11.61 9.41
C ALA A 59 2.38 -10.40 8.48
N LEU A 60 3.60 -10.02 8.12
CA LEU A 60 3.86 -8.92 7.19
C LEU A 60 3.32 -9.23 5.78
N LEU A 61 3.47 -10.47 5.29
CA LEU A 61 2.89 -10.90 4.02
C LEU A 61 1.36 -10.82 4.05
N ALA A 62 0.72 -11.24 5.14
CA ALA A 62 -0.73 -11.16 5.28
C ALA A 62 -1.22 -9.70 5.29
N VAL A 63 -0.51 -8.80 5.98
CA VAL A 63 -0.81 -7.37 5.98
C VAL A 63 -0.61 -6.77 4.58
N ALA A 64 0.48 -7.09 3.90
CA ALA A 64 0.73 -6.63 2.54
C ALA A 64 -0.37 -7.11 1.56
N ALA A 65 -0.75 -8.39 1.63
CA ALA A 65 -1.83 -8.94 0.82
C ALA A 65 -3.16 -8.23 1.07
N LYS A 66 -3.49 -7.94 2.34
CA LYS A 66 -4.68 -7.17 2.72
C LYS A 66 -4.65 -5.75 2.13
N LEU A 67 -3.53 -5.04 2.26
CA LEU A 67 -3.38 -3.68 1.74
C LEU A 67 -3.53 -3.64 0.21
N VAL A 68 -2.93 -4.61 -0.49
CA VAL A 68 -3.08 -4.76 -1.95
C VAL A 68 -4.54 -5.03 -2.33
N LEU A 69 -5.23 -5.89 -1.58
CA LEU A 69 -6.65 -6.16 -1.81
C LEU A 69 -7.52 -4.92 -1.55
N GLU A 70 -7.28 -4.19 -0.47
CA GLU A 70 -7.99 -2.94 -0.15
C GLU A 70 -7.77 -1.90 -1.25
N ASN A 71 -6.52 -1.71 -1.70
CA ASN A 71 -6.21 -0.82 -2.80
C ASN A 71 -6.94 -1.24 -4.09
N LEU A 72 -6.91 -2.53 -4.45
CA LEU A 72 -7.63 -3.05 -5.62
C LEU A 72 -9.14 -2.76 -5.53
N VAL A 73 -9.75 -3.01 -4.38
CA VAL A 73 -11.19 -2.75 -4.16
C VAL A 73 -11.49 -1.26 -4.26
N LEU A 74 -10.67 -0.38 -3.67
CA LEU A 74 -10.82 1.07 -3.80
C LEU A 74 -10.70 1.51 -5.26
N HIS A 75 -9.73 0.99 -6.01
CA HIS A 75 -9.56 1.26 -7.44
C HIS A 75 -10.79 0.86 -8.25
N ILE A 76 -11.36 -0.32 -7.97
CA ILE A 76 -12.60 -0.79 -8.60
C ILE A 76 -13.75 0.18 -8.29
N GLN A 77 -13.88 0.62 -7.03
CA GLN A 77 -14.92 1.57 -6.62
C GLN A 77 -14.79 2.92 -7.35
N LEU A 78 -13.57 3.46 -7.49
CA LEU A 78 -13.31 4.69 -8.23
C LEU A 78 -13.70 4.57 -9.71
N LEU A 79 -13.35 3.45 -10.37
CA LEU A 79 -13.75 3.19 -11.75
C LEU A 79 -15.28 3.16 -11.91
N ARG A 80 -16.01 2.58 -10.95
CA ARG A 80 -17.48 2.60 -10.94
C ARG A 80 -18.05 4.00 -10.80
N GLN A 81 -17.47 4.83 -9.94
CA GLN A 81 -17.92 6.21 -9.73
C GLN A 81 -17.71 7.07 -10.98
N GLN A 82 -16.66 6.80 -11.76
CA GLN A 82 -16.37 7.47 -13.02
C GLN A 82 -17.21 6.97 -14.21
N GLY A 83 -18.15 6.05 -13.98
CA GLY A 83 -19.03 5.51 -15.03
C GLY A 83 -18.35 4.53 -15.99
N VAL A 84 -17.16 4.00 -15.64
CA VAL A 84 -16.49 2.98 -16.44
C VAL A 84 -17.26 1.66 -16.30
N PRO A 85 -17.77 1.07 -17.39
CA PRO A 85 -18.54 -0.16 -17.32
C PRO A 85 -17.63 -1.30 -16.84
N ILE A 86 -17.87 -1.80 -15.63
CA ILE A 86 -17.18 -2.98 -15.12
C ILE A 86 -17.86 -4.21 -15.71
N SER A 87 -17.13 -4.98 -16.50
CA SER A 87 -17.57 -6.30 -16.96
C SER A 87 -17.65 -7.25 -15.77
N ASP A 88 -18.58 -8.21 -15.82
CA ASP A 88 -18.89 -9.09 -14.69
C ASP A 88 -17.78 -10.09 -14.28
N SER A 89 -16.67 -10.18 -15.04
CA SER A 89 -15.55 -11.08 -14.71
C SER A 89 -14.33 -10.35 -14.14
N ALA A 90 -13.77 -10.92 -13.06
CA ALA A 90 -12.52 -10.45 -12.45
C ALA A 90 -11.34 -10.49 -13.44
N GLU A 91 -11.31 -11.47 -14.35
CA GLU A 91 -10.27 -11.58 -15.38
C GLU A 91 -10.27 -10.40 -16.34
N THR A 92 -11.45 -9.94 -16.77
CA THR A 92 -11.54 -8.77 -17.66
C THR A 92 -11.14 -7.49 -16.93
N LEU A 93 -11.42 -7.41 -15.62
CA LEU A 93 -10.99 -6.29 -14.79
C LEU A 93 -9.47 -6.25 -14.62
N LEU A 94 -8.85 -7.40 -14.34
CA LEU A 94 -7.39 -7.54 -14.24
C LEU A 94 -6.70 -7.22 -15.56
N GLN A 95 -7.28 -7.63 -16.68
CA GLN A 95 -6.75 -7.33 -18.01
C GLN A 95 -6.71 -5.81 -18.26
N ARG A 96 -7.80 -5.09 -17.95
CA ARG A 96 -7.86 -3.62 -18.11
C ARG A 96 -6.92 -2.86 -17.17
N LEU A 97 -6.72 -3.35 -15.94
CA LEU A 97 -5.75 -2.76 -15.01
C LEU A 97 -4.31 -2.94 -15.52
N ARG A 98 -4.02 -4.08 -16.13
CA ARG A 98 -2.69 -4.37 -16.68
C ARG A 98 -2.37 -3.54 -17.92
N ASP A 99 -3.37 -3.24 -18.74
CA ASP A 99 -3.24 -2.48 -19.98
C ASP A 99 -3.18 -0.95 -19.76
N ARG A 100 -3.27 -0.48 -18.51
CA ARG A 100 -3.12 0.94 -18.11
C ARG A 100 -1.68 1.33 -17.72
N LYS A 101 -0.73 0.38 -17.72
CA LYS A 101 0.72 0.63 -17.62
C LYS A 101 1.31 0.96 -18.98
#